data_AF-A0A838P5U3-F1
#
_entry.id   AF-A0A838P5U3-F1
#
_cell.length_a   1.000
_cell.length_b   1.000
_cell.length_c   1.000
_cell.angle_alpha   90.00
_cell.angle_beta   90.00
_cell.angle_gamma   90.00
#
_symmetry.space_group_name_H-M   'P 1'
#
loop_
_entity.id
_entity.type
_entity.pdbx_description
1 polymer ?
#
loop_
_entity_poly.entity_id
_entity_poly.type
_entity_poly.pdbx_seq_one_letter_code
_entity_poly.pdbx_strand_id
1 'polypeptide(L)'
;MIEEQEIGCGDEVFMIGRFKAHEGKERNLPTVRFGNIAMMPAEPVMHSRGIKQESFLVETRSLGGYSGSPVFLRIPHTSVRPSDRRAPQPKTLLEEAFPLHGEGGPWLLGLDYGHLPLIERVRSKTDEEPVPSGEFVRSNSGVMGVVPAWRLLDLLNMPEVVQVRDKHGREIAEIKKKAVIVLDVAADESRSGPEPERLKITGDWEDATKRALNKGKPSKASPKRGKRKR
;
A
#
# COMPACT_ATOMS: atom_id res chain seq x y z
N MET A 1 -12.59 15.59 10.74
CA MET A 1 -11.68 15.52 9.57
C MET A 1 -12.38 15.68 8.23
N ILE A 2 -13.30 14.80 7.80
CA ILE A 2 -13.96 14.91 6.48
C ILE A 2 -14.58 16.31 6.28
N GLU A 3 -15.39 16.76 7.24
CA GLU A 3 -16.03 18.09 7.20
C GLU A 3 -15.01 19.23 7.41
N GLU A 4 -14.10 19.09 8.37
CA GLU A 4 -13.10 20.10 8.73
C GLU A 4 -12.16 20.45 7.58
N GLN A 5 -11.78 19.46 6.76
CA GLN A 5 -10.90 19.63 5.60
C GLN A 5 -11.69 19.74 4.28
N GLU A 6 -13.02 19.83 4.37
CA GLU A 6 -13.95 19.90 3.24
C GLU A 6 -13.64 18.84 2.17
N ILE A 7 -13.46 17.60 2.63
CA ILE A 7 -13.11 16.45 1.79
C ILE A 7 -14.34 16.01 1.01
N GLY A 8 -14.18 15.84 -0.30
CA GLY A 8 -15.27 15.55 -1.23
C GLY A 8 -14.83 14.83 -2.50
N CYS A 9 -15.77 14.72 -3.44
CA CYS A 9 -15.49 14.20 -4.76
C CYS A 9 -14.39 15.03 -5.45
N GLY A 10 -13.48 14.37 -6.15
CA GLY A 10 -12.33 15.00 -6.80
C GLY A 10 -11.07 15.02 -5.94
N ASP A 11 -11.15 14.80 -4.62
CA ASP A 11 -9.94 14.76 -3.78
C ASP A 11 -9.03 13.59 -4.13
N GLU A 12 -7.73 13.85 -4.13
CA GLU A 12 -6.71 12.89 -4.53
C GLU A 12 -6.58 11.75 -3.52
N VAL A 13 -6.53 10.53 -4.05
CA VAL A 13 -6.24 9.34 -3.28
C VAL A 13 -5.17 8.50 -3.95
N PHE A 14 -4.49 7.69 -3.15
CA PHE A 14 -3.64 6.64 -3.65
C PHE A 14 -3.82 5.36 -2.83
N MET A 15 -3.62 4.23 -3.50
CA MET A 15 -3.73 2.90 -2.92
C MET A 15 -2.39 2.19 -3.07
N ILE A 16 -1.97 1.49 -2.02
CA ILE A 16 -0.77 0.65 -2.05
C ILE A 16 -1.23 -0.80 -1.95
N GLY A 17 -0.93 -1.63 -2.94
CA GLY A 17 -1.40 -3.00 -2.94
C GLY A 17 -0.62 -3.97 -3.81
N ARG A 18 -0.99 -5.24 -3.68
CA ARG A 18 -0.34 -6.37 -4.35
C ARG A 18 -0.88 -6.53 -5.77
N PHE A 19 0.00 -6.41 -6.76
CA PHE A 19 -0.36 -6.72 -8.13
C PHE A 19 -0.19 -8.21 -8.41
N LYS A 20 -1.31 -8.96 -8.46
CA LYS A 20 -1.30 -10.43 -8.60
C LYS A 20 -0.49 -10.95 -9.79
N ALA A 21 -0.43 -10.21 -10.89
CA ALA A 21 0.32 -10.65 -12.07
C ALA A 21 1.85 -10.56 -11.86
N HIS A 22 2.32 -9.74 -10.93
CA HIS A 22 3.74 -9.59 -10.63
C HIS A 22 3.99 -9.07 -9.21
N GLU A 23 4.03 -9.98 -8.23
CA GLU A 23 4.18 -9.63 -6.80
C GLU A 23 5.62 -9.76 -6.25
N GLY A 24 6.55 -10.20 -7.09
CA GLY A 24 7.92 -10.57 -6.70
C GLY A 24 8.01 -12.00 -6.18
N LYS A 25 9.20 -12.59 -6.26
CA LYS A 25 9.49 -13.97 -5.78
C LYS A 25 10.32 -13.98 -4.50
N GLU A 26 11.34 -13.12 -4.44
CA GLU A 26 12.27 -13.04 -3.31
C GLU A 26 11.88 -11.95 -2.30
N ARG A 27 11.14 -10.94 -2.76
CA ARG A 27 10.64 -9.83 -1.93
C ARG A 27 9.32 -9.33 -2.47
N ASN A 28 8.51 -8.71 -1.61
CA ASN A 28 7.26 -8.08 -1.99
C ASN A 28 7.53 -6.89 -2.91
N LEU A 29 6.90 -6.88 -4.08
CA LEU A 29 6.89 -5.76 -5.03
C LEU A 29 5.49 -5.15 -5.07
N PRO A 30 5.14 -4.25 -4.13
CA PRO A 30 3.85 -3.58 -4.15
C PRO A 30 3.76 -2.61 -5.33
N THR A 31 2.55 -2.34 -5.76
CA THR A 31 2.24 -1.30 -6.74
C THR A 31 1.43 -0.20 -6.08
N VAL A 32 1.68 1.02 -6.51
CA VAL A 32 0.92 2.20 -6.08
C VAL A 32 0.03 2.64 -7.22
N ARG A 33 -1.25 2.90 -6.93
CA ARG A 33 -2.23 3.41 -7.89
C ARG A 33 -2.81 4.69 -7.37
N PHE A 34 -3.05 5.64 -8.27
CA PHE A 34 -3.54 6.98 -7.97
C PHE A 34 -4.91 7.18 -8.61
N GLY A 35 -5.70 8.05 -7.99
CA GLY A 35 -7.03 8.39 -8.46
C GLY A 35 -7.70 9.40 -7.54
N ASN A 36 -9.03 9.42 -7.54
CA ASN A 36 -9.80 10.44 -6.86
C ASN A 36 -11.07 9.84 -6.23
N ILE A 37 -11.59 10.50 -5.19
CA ILE A 37 -12.93 10.18 -4.67
C ILE A 37 -13.95 10.48 -5.78
N ALA A 38 -14.69 9.47 -6.21
CA ALA A 38 -15.76 9.59 -7.21
C ALA A 38 -17.12 9.83 -6.55
N MET A 39 -17.37 9.23 -5.38
CA MET A 39 -18.61 9.40 -4.62
C MET A 39 -18.37 9.30 -3.11
N MET A 40 -19.01 10.22 -2.38
CA MET A 40 -19.05 10.19 -0.92
C MET A 40 -20.01 9.08 -0.41
N PRO A 41 -19.82 8.56 0.81
CA PRO A 41 -20.62 7.48 1.39
C PRO A 41 -22.02 7.96 1.84
N ALA A 42 -22.83 8.46 0.91
CA ALA A 42 -24.18 8.94 1.20
C ALA A 42 -25.18 7.78 1.35
N GLU A 43 -25.09 6.78 0.47
CA GLU A 43 -25.93 5.58 0.51
C GLU A 43 -25.07 4.31 0.48
N PRO A 44 -25.49 3.22 1.16
CA PRO A 44 -24.78 1.96 1.10
C PRO A 44 -24.78 1.35 -0.31
N VAL A 45 -23.60 0.92 -0.75
CA VAL A 45 -23.39 0.21 -2.01
C VAL A 45 -23.77 -1.25 -1.84
N MET A 46 -24.57 -1.79 -2.77
CA MET A 46 -24.90 -3.21 -2.79
C MET A 46 -23.71 -4.02 -3.27
N HIS A 47 -23.13 -4.81 -2.38
CA HIS A 47 -22.07 -5.75 -2.73
C HIS A 47 -22.64 -6.99 -3.42
N SER A 48 -21.84 -7.63 -4.28
CA SER A 48 -22.21 -8.86 -5.01
C SER A 48 -22.66 -10.03 -4.12
N ARG A 49 -22.34 -9.99 -2.82
CA ARG A 49 -22.76 -10.97 -1.81
C ARG A 49 -24.12 -10.63 -1.15
N GLY A 50 -24.83 -9.63 -1.64
CA GLY A 50 -26.12 -9.18 -1.08
C GLY A 50 -25.99 -8.35 0.20
N ILE A 51 -24.80 -7.81 0.49
CA ILE A 51 -24.53 -7.00 1.69
C ILE A 51 -24.53 -5.53 1.27
N LYS A 52 -25.29 -4.70 1.99
CA LYS A 52 -25.23 -3.24 1.86
C LYS A 52 -24.04 -2.72 2.66
N GLN A 53 -23.08 -2.10 1.98
CA GLN A 53 -21.84 -1.62 2.58
C GLN A 53 -21.76 -0.10 2.45
N GLU A 54 -21.55 0.60 3.57
CA GLU A 54 -21.15 2.01 3.53
C GLU A 54 -19.77 2.11 2.90
N SER A 55 -19.65 2.92 1.85
CA SER A 55 -18.47 2.93 1.00
C SER A 55 -18.26 4.29 0.37
N PHE A 56 -17.02 4.74 0.32
CA PHE A 56 -16.61 5.67 -0.72
C PHE A 56 -16.56 4.93 -2.05
N LEU A 57 -16.96 5.58 -3.14
CA LEU A 57 -16.56 5.14 -4.46
C LEU A 57 -15.34 5.93 -4.87
N VAL A 58 -14.32 5.20 -5.30
CA VAL A 58 -13.05 5.76 -5.69
C VAL A 58 -12.75 5.32 -7.11
N GLU A 59 -12.51 6.28 -7.99
CA GLU A 59 -11.96 5.98 -9.30
C GLU A 59 -10.45 5.88 -9.17
N THR A 60 -9.87 4.77 -9.60
CA THR A 60 -8.41 4.67 -9.78
C THR A 60 -8.12 3.93 -11.07
N ARG A 61 -6.90 4.09 -11.57
CA ARG A 61 -6.38 3.31 -12.70
C ARG A 61 -6.07 1.87 -12.26
N SER A 62 -7.11 1.14 -11.88
CA SER A 62 -7.00 -0.15 -11.21
C SER A 62 -7.90 -1.22 -11.82
N LEU A 63 -7.34 -2.42 -11.87
CA LEU A 63 -8.02 -3.69 -12.10
C LEU A 63 -8.11 -4.44 -10.78
N GLY A 64 -9.07 -5.38 -10.69
CA GLY A 64 -9.25 -6.22 -9.52
C GLY A 64 -7.98 -6.98 -9.09
N GLY A 65 -7.95 -7.39 -7.82
CA GLY A 65 -6.79 -8.04 -7.20
C GLY A 65 -6.17 -7.28 -6.04
N TYR A 66 -6.72 -6.09 -5.72
CA TYR A 66 -6.25 -5.19 -4.68
C TYR A 66 -7.12 -5.21 -3.41
N SER A 67 -8.15 -6.05 -3.35
CA SER A 67 -8.98 -6.22 -2.15
C SER A 67 -8.12 -6.42 -0.89
N GLY A 68 -8.43 -5.64 0.14
CA GLY A 68 -7.66 -5.54 1.40
C GLY A 68 -6.58 -4.46 1.39
N SER A 69 -6.33 -3.77 0.28
CA SER A 69 -5.31 -2.72 0.20
C SER A 69 -5.78 -1.44 0.89
N PRO A 70 -4.90 -0.75 1.64
CA PRO A 70 -5.20 0.57 2.20
C PRO A 70 -5.27 1.63 1.12
N VAL A 71 -6.26 2.51 1.26
CA VAL A 71 -6.48 3.69 0.43
C VAL A 71 -6.25 4.92 1.29
N PHE A 72 -5.39 5.81 0.81
CA PHE A 72 -4.98 7.02 1.50
C PHE A 72 -5.51 8.24 0.76
N LEU A 73 -6.01 9.20 1.52
CA LEU A 73 -6.32 10.55 1.07
C LEU A 73 -5.07 11.42 1.15
N ARG A 74 -4.84 12.22 0.11
CA ARG A 74 -3.79 13.23 0.08
C ARG A 74 -4.41 14.58 -0.27
N ILE A 75 -4.05 15.61 0.50
CA ILE A 75 -4.43 16.99 0.19
C ILE A 75 -3.13 17.72 -0.15
N PRO A 76 -2.90 18.07 -1.43
CA PRO A 76 -1.77 18.90 -1.79
C PRO A 76 -1.72 20.18 -0.95
N HIS A 77 -0.53 20.58 -0.48
CA HIS A 77 -0.35 21.81 0.30
C HIS A 77 -0.71 23.10 -0.47
N THR A 78 -0.89 23.00 -1.79
CA THR A 78 -1.29 24.10 -2.67
C THR A 78 -2.78 24.04 -3.05
N SER A 79 -3.53 23.06 -2.53
CA SER A 79 -4.98 23.01 -2.74
C SER A 79 -5.64 24.20 -2.05
N VAL A 80 -6.61 24.83 -2.71
CA VAL A 80 -7.43 25.88 -2.11
C VAL A 80 -8.78 25.26 -1.73
N ARG A 81 -9.12 25.33 -0.45
CA ARG A 81 -10.39 24.86 0.10
C ARG A 81 -11.40 26.01 0.20
N PRO A 82 -12.70 25.75 -0.02
CA PRO A 82 -13.76 26.76 0.19
C PRO A 82 -13.68 27.48 1.54
N SER A 83 -13.30 26.77 2.61
CA SER A 83 -13.06 27.31 3.96
C SER A 83 -12.00 28.41 4.00
N ASP A 84 -11.01 28.36 3.12
CA ASP A 84 -9.87 29.30 3.12
C ASP A 84 -10.32 30.70 2.73
N ARG A 85 -11.36 30.79 1.90
CA ARG A 85 -11.99 32.07 1.55
C ARG A 85 -12.70 32.72 2.73
N ARG A 86 -12.98 31.97 3.80
CA ARG A 86 -13.60 32.45 5.04
C ARG A 86 -12.56 32.68 6.14
N ALA A 87 -11.34 32.18 5.96
CA ALA A 87 -10.27 32.40 6.92
C ALA A 87 -9.91 33.89 6.98
N PRO A 88 -9.43 34.39 8.14
CA PRO A 88 -8.90 35.74 8.23
C PRO A 88 -7.86 35.95 7.13
N GLN A 89 -7.85 37.15 6.55
CA GLN A 89 -6.94 37.49 5.46
C GLN A 89 -5.50 37.03 5.81
N PRO A 90 -4.81 36.36 4.88
CA PRO A 90 -3.44 35.89 5.10
C PRO A 90 -2.57 37.07 5.56
N LYS A 91 -1.74 36.84 6.58
CA LYS A 91 -0.91 37.88 7.19
C LYS A 91 0.36 38.13 6.38
N THR A 92 0.70 37.22 5.45
CA THR A 92 1.91 37.29 4.64
C THR A 92 1.68 36.84 3.20
N LEU A 93 2.50 37.34 2.27
CA LEU A 93 2.52 36.90 0.86
C LEU A 93 2.84 35.41 0.70
N LEU A 94 3.57 34.82 1.66
CA LEU A 94 3.87 33.39 1.68
C LEU A 94 2.64 32.55 2.03
N GLU A 95 1.80 33.03 2.96
CA GLU A 95 0.50 32.41 3.27
C GLU A 95 -0.52 32.59 2.13
N GLU A 96 -0.46 33.71 1.38
CA GLU A 96 -1.24 33.89 0.15
C GLU A 96 -0.83 32.91 -0.95
N ALA A 97 0.48 32.72 -1.14
CA ALA A 97 1.02 31.87 -2.20
C ALA A 97 0.91 30.37 -1.86
N PHE A 98 0.90 30.03 -0.58
CA PHE A 98 0.83 28.67 -0.06
C PHE A 98 -0.12 28.64 1.15
N PRO A 99 -1.44 28.43 0.94
CA PRO A 99 -2.34 28.15 2.06
C PRO A 99 -1.89 26.84 2.71
N LEU A 100 -1.06 26.94 3.75
CA LEU A 100 -0.53 25.80 4.50
C LEU A 100 -1.68 25.15 5.26
N HIS A 101 -2.39 24.21 4.63
CA HIS A 101 -3.27 23.31 5.34
C HIS A 101 -2.45 22.43 6.28
N GLY A 102 -2.86 22.41 7.56
CA GLY A 102 -2.32 21.50 8.56
C GLY A 102 -2.31 20.07 8.02
N GLU A 103 -1.17 19.40 8.17
CA GLU A 103 -0.89 18.03 7.75
C GLU A 103 -1.67 17.58 6.50
N GLY A 104 -1.18 17.94 5.30
CA GLY A 104 -1.71 17.58 3.97
C GLY A 104 -1.79 16.06 3.67
N GLY A 105 -1.77 15.23 4.71
CA GLY A 105 -1.78 13.79 4.67
C GLY A 105 -0.39 13.18 4.47
N PRO A 106 -0.33 11.88 4.15
CA PRO A 106 -1.48 11.04 3.81
C PRO A 106 -2.31 10.61 5.03
N TRP A 107 -3.63 10.56 4.86
CA TRP A 107 -4.57 10.05 5.86
C TRP A 107 -5.21 8.75 5.38
N LEU A 108 -5.42 7.78 6.27
CA LEU A 108 -6.11 6.54 5.89
C LEU A 108 -7.59 6.84 5.60
N LEU A 109 -7.99 6.77 4.33
CA LEU A 109 -9.40 6.91 3.94
C LEU A 109 -10.17 5.63 4.26
N GLY A 110 -9.56 4.47 4.01
CA GLY A 110 -10.21 3.19 4.19
C GLY A 110 -9.50 2.00 3.54
N LEU A 111 -10.24 0.91 3.32
CA LEU A 111 -9.74 -0.31 2.65
C LEU A 111 -10.54 -0.60 1.38
N ASP A 112 -9.84 -0.89 0.27
CA ASP A 112 -10.45 -1.44 -0.96
C ASP A 112 -11.07 -2.81 -0.62
N TYR A 113 -12.38 -2.98 -0.80
CA TYR A 113 -13.02 -4.30 -0.66
C TYR A 113 -13.36 -4.95 -1.99
N GLY A 114 -13.28 -4.22 -3.12
CA GLY A 114 -13.60 -4.74 -4.42
C GLY A 114 -13.90 -3.66 -5.46
N HIS A 115 -13.72 -4.05 -6.72
CA HIS A 115 -14.07 -3.20 -7.86
C HIS A 115 -15.51 -3.50 -8.28
N LEU A 116 -16.23 -2.47 -8.75
CA LEU A 116 -17.63 -2.55 -9.15
C LEU A 116 -17.72 -2.73 -10.67
N PRO A 117 -17.76 -3.95 -11.21
CA PRO A 117 -17.75 -4.15 -12.65
C PRO A 117 -19.05 -3.67 -13.30
N LEU A 118 -18.96 -3.25 -14.55
CA LEU A 118 -20.13 -3.14 -15.42
C LEU A 118 -20.45 -4.53 -15.98
N ILE A 119 -21.74 -4.85 -16.07
CA ILE A 119 -22.22 -6.08 -16.72
C ILE A 119 -22.71 -5.70 -18.10
N GLU A 120 -22.01 -6.16 -19.13
CA GLU A 120 -22.27 -5.81 -20.52
C GLU A 120 -22.68 -7.05 -21.31
N ARG A 121 -23.56 -6.89 -22.30
CA ARG A 121 -23.92 -7.97 -23.22
C ARG A 121 -22.78 -8.17 -24.22
N VAL A 122 -22.45 -9.42 -24.50
CA VAL A 122 -21.49 -9.75 -25.56
C VAL A 122 -22.09 -9.34 -26.90
N ARG A 123 -21.29 -8.69 -27.75
CA ARG A 123 -21.71 -8.17 -29.06
C ARG A 123 -20.98 -8.91 -30.20
N SER A 124 -21.67 -9.08 -31.33
CA SER A 124 -21.10 -9.64 -32.55
C SER A 124 -19.98 -8.74 -33.07
N LYS A 125 -18.91 -9.35 -33.60
CA LYS A 125 -17.80 -8.62 -34.21
C LYS A 125 -18.20 -7.88 -35.49
N THR A 126 -19.20 -8.39 -36.21
CA THR A 126 -19.57 -7.90 -37.54
C THR A 126 -20.57 -6.74 -37.46
N ASP A 127 -21.60 -6.91 -36.64
CA ASP A 127 -22.78 -6.02 -36.65
C ASP A 127 -22.94 -5.23 -35.34
N GLU A 128 -22.05 -5.46 -34.36
CA GLU A 128 -22.11 -4.90 -32.98
C GLU A 128 -23.40 -5.18 -32.20
N GLU A 129 -24.30 -5.98 -32.75
CA GLU A 129 -25.54 -6.40 -32.10
C GLU A 129 -25.27 -7.44 -30.99
N PRO A 130 -26.07 -7.43 -29.90
CA PRO A 130 -25.96 -8.43 -28.85
C PRO A 130 -26.09 -9.87 -29.39
N VAL A 131 -25.20 -10.76 -28.97
CA VAL A 131 -25.27 -12.16 -29.40
C VAL A 131 -26.55 -12.83 -28.88
N PRO A 132 -27.25 -13.65 -29.70
CA PRO A 132 -28.48 -14.33 -29.28
C PRO A 132 -28.31 -15.30 -28.11
N SER A 133 -27.08 -15.75 -27.82
CA SER A 133 -26.77 -16.64 -26.69
C SER A 133 -27.08 -16.01 -25.32
N GLY A 134 -27.25 -14.69 -25.25
CA GLY A 134 -27.56 -13.99 -24.00
C GLY A 134 -26.38 -13.94 -23.03
N GLU A 135 -25.16 -14.13 -23.52
CA GLU A 135 -23.94 -14.07 -22.71
C GLU A 135 -23.62 -12.65 -22.26
N PHE A 136 -23.02 -12.53 -21.08
CA PHE A 136 -22.58 -11.27 -20.48
C PHE A 136 -21.10 -11.33 -20.13
N VAL A 137 -20.45 -10.18 -20.23
CA VAL A 137 -19.06 -9.97 -19.81
C VAL A 137 -19.01 -8.94 -18.69
N ARG A 138 -18.00 -9.10 -17.82
CA ARG A 138 -17.68 -8.12 -16.78
C ARG A 138 -16.64 -7.15 -17.33
N SER A 139 -17.04 -5.91 -17.50
CA SER A 139 -16.16 -4.81 -17.91
C SER A 139 -15.70 -4.01 -16.70
N ASN A 140 -14.47 -3.51 -16.74
CA ASN A 140 -13.96 -2.68 -15.65
C ASN A 140 -14.60 -1.29 -15.71
N SER A 141 -15.24 -0.87 -14.61
CA SER A 141 -15.79 0.50 -14.48
C SER A 141 -14.73 1.55 -14.14
N GLY A 142 -13.54 1.13 -13.68
CA GLY A 142 -12.54 2.02 -13.07
C GLY A 142 -12.85 2.39 -11.60
N VAL A 143 -14.01 1.97 -11.08
CA VAL A 143 -14.49 2.34 -9.75
C VAL A 143 -14.32 1.18 -8.77
N MET A 144 -13.71 1.47 -7.62
CA MET A 144 -13.64 0.58 -6.47
C MET A 144 -14.50 1.10 -5.32
N GLY A 145 -14.97 0.17 -4.50
CA GLY A 145 -15.57 0.47 -3.21
C GLY A 145 -14.52 0.46 -2.11
N VAL A 146 -14.51 1.51 -1.30
CA VAL A 146 -13.60 1.65 -0.15
C VAL A 146 -14.41 1.72 1.13
N VAL A 147 -14.21 0.76 2.03
CA VAL A 147 -14.83 0.79 3.37
C VAL A 147 -14.16 1.90 4.17
N PRO A 148 -14.91 2.85 4.73
CA PRO A 148 -14.33 3.95 5.48
C PRO A 148 -13.50 3.52 6.70
N ALA A 149 -12.44 4.26 7.00
CA ALA A 149 -11.54 3.96 8.11
C ALA A 149 -12.24 3.93 9.47
N TRP A 150 -13.29 4.74 9.69
CA TRP A 150 -14.05 4.71 10.95
C TRP A 150 -14.75 3.37 11.20
N ARG A 151 -15.18 2.66 10.16
CA ARG A 151 -15.72 1.30 10.31
C ARG A 151 -14.67 0.29 10.75
N LEU A 152 -13.40 0.52 10.38
CA LEU A 152 -12.29 -0.29 10.89
C LEU A 152 -12.05 -0.01 12.36
N LEU A 153 -12.17 1.25 12.78
CA LEU A 153 -12.03 1.63 14.18
C LEU A 153 -13.11 0.98 15.05
N ASP A 154 -14.36 0.95 14.58
CA ASP A 154 -15.46 0.23 15.24
C ASP A 154 -15.09 -1.25 15.46
N LEU A 155 -14.52 -1.91 14.44
CA LEU A 155 -14.11 -3.32 14.51
C LEU A 155 -12.91 -3.54 15.43
N LEU A 156 -11.91 -2.66 15.38
CA LEU A 156 -10.70 -2.77 16.21
C LEU A 156 -10.97 -2.50 17.69
N ASN A 157 -12.04 -1.76 18.01
CA ASN A 157 -12.45 -1.43 19.37
C ASN A 157 -13.55 -2.35 19.92
N MET A 158 -13.88 -3.44 19.24
CA MET A 158 -14.77 -4.46 19.78
C MET A 158 -14.19 -5.04 21.09
N PRO A 159 -15.03 -5.27 22.13
CA PRO A 159 -14.55 -5.75 23.43
C PRO A 159 -13.68 -7.00 23.35
N GLU A 160 -14.03 -7.94 22.48
CA GLU A 160 -13.32 -9.19 22.27
C GLU A 160 -11.91 -8.94 21.72
N VAL A 161 -11.79 -8.04 20.73
CA VAL A 161 -10.50 -7.67 20.11
C VAL A 161 -9.61 -6.92 21.09
N VAL A 162 -10.20 -6.00 21.86
CA VAL A 162 -9.48 -5.24 22.90
C VAL A 162 -8.95 -6.16 23.99
N GLN A 163 -9.75 -7.12 24.48
CA GLN A 163 -9.31 -8.08 25.48
C GLN A 163 -8.12 -8.92 25.00
N VAL A 164 -8.15 -9.38 23.75
CA VAL A 164 -7.02 -10.11 23.14
C VAL A 164 -5.79 -9.22 23.05
N ARG A 165 -5.95 -7.96 22.62
CA ARG A 165 -4.85 -6.98 22.53
C ARG A 165 -4.22 -6.71 23.89
N ASP A 166 -5.03 -6.51 24.93
CA ASP A 166 -4.55 -6.24 26.28
C ASP A 166 -3.83 -7.44 26.89
N LYS A 167 -4.38 -8.64 26.71
CA LYS A 167 -3.72 -9.88 27.14
C LYS A 167 -2.36 -10.04 26.47
N HIS A 168 -2.30 -9.88 25.15
CA HIS A 168 -1.06 -10.01 24.40
C HIS A 168 -0.06 -8.90 24.75
N GLY A 169 -0.53 -7.67 24.98
CA GLY A 169 0.30 -6.55 25.45
C GLY A 169 0.96 -6.83 26.80
N ARG A 170 0.23 -7.45 27.74
CA ARG A 170 0.79 -7.91 29.03
C ARG A 170 1.83 -9.00 28.83
N GLU A 171 1.57 -9.99 27.99
CA GLU A 171 2.52 -11.06 27.66
C GLU A 171 3.83 -10.51 27.07
N ILE A 172 3.74 -9.60 26.08
CA ILE A 172 4.91 -8.93 25.50
C ILE A 172 5.67 -8.12 26.55
N ALA A 173 4.97 -7.39 27.42
CA ALA A 173 5.61 -6.60 28.46
C ALA A 173 6.39 -7.49 29.45
N GLU A 174 5.83 -8.64 29.84
CA GLU A 174 6.52 -9.61 30.69
C GLU A 174 7.72 -10.26 30.00
N ILE A 175 7.64 -10.54 28.69
CA ILE A 175 8.79 -11.01 27.91
C ILE A 175 9.89 -9.93 27.86
N LYS A 176 9.53 -8.68 27.59
CA LYS A 176 10.48 -7.56 27.56
C LYS A 176 11.16 -7.32 28.90
N LYS A 177 10.46 -7.50 30.04
CA LYS A 177 11.07 -7.41 31.37
C LYS A 177 12.08 -8.53 31.65
N LYS A 178 11.84 -9.73 31.11
CA LYS A 178 12.73 -10.90 31.26
C LYS A 178 13.89 -10.89 30.27
N ALA A 179 13.76 -10.20 29.15
CA ALA A 179 14.84 -10.04 28.18
C ALA A 179 15.93 -9.13 28.77
N VAL A 180 17.06 -9.72 29.17
CA VAL A 180 18.28 -8.97 29.48
C VAL A 180 18.76 -8.32 28.19
N ILE A 181 18.59 -7.01 28.07
CA ILE A 181 19.11 -6.23 26.94
C ILE A 181 20.61 -6.12 27.12
N VAL A 182 21.39 -6.93 26.38
CA VAL A 182 22.83 -6.76 26.25
C VAL A 182 23.07 -5.85 25.04
N LEU A 183 23.70 -4.70 25.26
CA LEU A 183 24.17 -3.83 24.20
C LEU A 183 25.44 -4.46 23.60
N ASP A 184 25.41 -4.87 22.32
CA ASP A 184 26.58 -5.45 21.63
C ASP A 184 27.69 -4.43 21.28
N VAL A 185 27.52 -3.16 21.68
CA VAL A 185 28.49 -2.09 21.40
C VAL A 185 28.78 -1.32 22.68
N ALA A 186 29.84 -1.74 23.38
CA ALA A 186 30.56 -0.88 24.31
C ALA A 186 31.96 -0.64 23.72
N ALA A 187 32.33 0.62 23.56
CA ALA A 187 33.71 1.01 23.24
C ALA A 187 34.61 0.53 24.38
N ASP A 188 35.58 -0.30 24.02
CA ASP A 188 36.49 -0.96 24.95
C ASP A 188 37.59 0.03 25.38
N GLU A 189 37.46 0.63 26.58
CA GLU A 189 38.57 1.37 27.20
C GLU A 189 38.94 0.89 28.62
N SER A 190 38.38 -0.21 29.12
CA SER A 190 38.86 -0.75 30.40
C SER A 190 38.53 -2.23 30.60
N ARG A 191 39.23 -3.12 29.90
CA ARG A 191 39.27 -4.55 30.22
C ARG A 191 40.59 -4.91 30.92
N SER A 192 40.62 -4.77 32.24
CA SER A 192 41.61 -5.43 33.10
C SER A 192 40.97 -6.69 33.70
N GLY A 193 40.92 -7.77 32.93
CA GLY A 193 40.45 -9.09 33.35
C GLY A 193 41.03 -10.16 32.45
N PRO A 194 41.18 -11.42 32.91
CA PRO A 194 41.79 -12.48 32.12
C PRO A 194 41.00 -12.71 30.82
N GLU A 195 41.72 -12.78 29.72
CA GLU A 195 41.20 -12.86 28.35
C GLU A 195 40.29 -14.11 28.19
N PRO A 196 39.04 -13.96 27.73
CA PRO A 196 38.19 -15.11 27.48
C PRO A 196 38.77 -15.92 26.32
N GLU A 197 38.81 -17.24 26.48
CA GLU A 197 39.38 -18.18 25.52
C GLU A 197 38.75 -17.97 24.13
N ARG A 198 39.53 -17.41 23.20
CA ARG A 198 39.11 -17.18 21.82
C ARG A 198 38.82 -18.54 21.19
N LEU A 199 37.54 -18.86 21.00
CA LEU A 199 37.10 -19.92 20.10
C LEU A 199 37.65 -19.58 18.71
N LYS A 200 38.75 -20.25 18.34
CA LYS A 200 39.35 -20.15 17.01
C LYS A 200 38.37 -20.79 16.03
N ILE A 201 37.51 -19.98 15.43
CA ILE A 201 36.74 -20.38 14.25
C ILE A 201 37.72 -20.41 13.07
N THR A 202 38.51 -21.47 12.98
CA THR A 202 39.28 -21.78 11.78
C THR A 202 38.34 -22.46 10.80
N GLY A 203 37.73 -21.68 9.92
CA GLY A 203 36.81 -22.20 8.91
C GLY A 203 36.52 -21.19 7.81
N ASP A 204 37.36 -21.19 6.78
CA ASP A 204 37.04 -21.04 5.35
C ASP A 204 36.05 -19.96 4.86
N TRP A 205 36.04 -18.79 5.50
CA TRP A 205 35.20 -17.66 5.04
C TRP A 205 35.71 -17.01 3.75
N GLU A 206 37.02 -17.07 3.48
CA GLU A 206 37.61 -16.48 2.28
C GLU A 206 37.30 -17.27 1.00
N ASP A 207 37.23 -18.60 1.05
CA ASP A 207 36.88 -19.39 -0.15
C ASP A 207 35.37 -19.34 -0.43
N ALA A 208 34.53 -19.21 0.61
CA ALA A 208 33.10 -18.98 0.45
C ALA A 208 32.81 -17.65 -0.27
N THR A 209 33.53 -16.58 0.09
CA THR A 209 33.40 -15.26 -0.55
C THR A 209 33.97 -15.25 -1.97
N LYS A 210 35.12 -15.88 -2.22
CA LYS A 210 35.69 -16.02 -3.58
C LYS A 210 34.79 -16.83 -4.51
N ARG A 211 34.11 -17.88 -4.01
CA ARG A 211 33.13 -18.66 -4.80
C ARG A 211 31.86 -17.88 -5.12
N ALA A 212 31.39 -17.01 -4.23
CA ALA A 212 30.23 -16.17 -4.48
C ALA A 212 30.51 -15.09 -5.53
N LEU A 213 31.69 -14.45 -5.49
CA LEU A 213 32.10 -13.42 -6.44
C LEU A 213 32.33 -13.94 -7.87
N ASN A 214 32.77 -15.20 -8.04
CA ASN A 214 33.02 -15.78 -9.36
C ASN A 214 31.77 -16.33 -10.07
N LYS A 215 30.64 -16.53 -9.38
CA LYS A 215 29.37 -16.98 -9.99
C LYS A 215 28.61 -15.88 -10.74
N GLY A 216 29.04 -14.62 -10.64
CA GLY A 216 28.35 -13.45 -11.21
C GLY A 216 28.92 -12.90 -12.52
N LYS A 217 29.98 -13.48 -13.11
CA LYS A 217 30.54 -12.97 -14.37
C LYS A 217 29.91 -13.67 -15.59
N PRO A 218 29.22 -12.96 -16.50
CA PRO A 218 28.73 -13.55 -17.73
C PRO A 218 29.92 -13.95 -18.62
N SER A 219 29.89 -15.17 -19.17
CA SER A 219 30.93 -15.65 -20.09
C SER A 219 30.97 -14.77 -21.34
N LYS A 220 32.10 -14.11 -21.59
CA LYS A 220 32.36 -13.43 -22.86
C LYS A 220 32.40 -14.49 -23.98
N ALA A 221 31.35 -14.58 -24.78
CA ALA A 221 31.37 -15.33 -26.02
C ALA A 221 32.15 -14.54 -27.08
N SER A 222 33.29 -15.08 -27.52
CA SER A 222 34.09 -14.54 -28.63
C SER A 222 33.46 -14.94 -29.99
N PRO A 223 33.49 -14.07 -31.01
CA PRO A 223 32.86 -14.36 -32.31
C PRO A 223 33.72 -15.31 -33.15
N LYS A 224 33.20 -16.50 -33.50
CA LYS A 224 33.83 -17.38 -34.49
C LYS A 224 33.46 -16.96 -35.91
N ARG A 225 34.45 -16.44 -36.63
CA ARG A 225 34.50 -16.28 -38.09
C ARG A 225 34.55 -17.65 -38.80
N GLY A 226 33.86 -17.76 -39.94
CA GLY A 226 34.06 -18.76 -41.01
C GLY A 226 32.95 -19.83 -41.08
N LYS A 227 32.38 -20.21 -42.23
CA LYS A 227 32.76 -20.07 -43.65
C LYS A 227 31.48 -20.10 -44.51
N ARG A 228 31.46 -19.29 -45.57
CA ARG A 228 30.61 -19.48 -46.76
C ARG A 228 30.91 -20.85 -47.39
N LYS A 229 29.88 -21.63 -47.71
CA LYS A 229 29.87 -22.51 -48.87
C LYS A 229 28.56 -22.32 -49.62
N ARG A 230 28.72 -22.33 -50.95
CA ARG A 230 27.74 -22.10 -52.00
C ARG A 230 26.61 -23.13 -51.96
#